data_AF-A0A7R9GX73-F1
#
_entry.id   AF-A0A7R9GX73-F1
#
_cell.length_a   1.000
_cell.length_b   1.000
_cell.length_c   1.000
_cell.angle_alpha   90.00
_cell.angle_beta   90.00
_cell.angle_gamma   90.00
#
_symmetry.space_group_name_H-M   'P 1'
#
loop_
_entity.id
_entity.type
_entity.pdbx_description
1 polymer ?
#
loop_
_entity_poly.entity_id
_entity_poly.type
_entity_poly.pdbx_seq_one_letter_code
_entity_poly.pdbx_strand_id
1 'polypeptide(L)'
;MPSDSMDDIELKNIQLQFPTARTLARGDSSAMEERVETARGSVLVAVQGNRNKPAILTYHDLGLNYISSFQAFFNYIDMRALLENFCVYHVNAPGQEEGATTLPEE
;
A
#
# COMPACT_ATOMS: atom_id res chain seq x y z
N MET A 1 -38.49 13.40 -33.14
CA MET A 1 -37.89 13.33 -31.79
C MET A 1 -36.38 13.27 -31.98
N PRO A 2 -35.60 14.31 -31.68
CA PRO A 2 -34.15 14.21 -31.71
C PRO A 2 -33.69 13.47 -30.44
N SER A 3 -32.90 12.42 -30.62
CA SER A 3 -32.27 11.66 -29.56
C SER A 3 -31.23 12.54 -28.86
N ASP A 4 -31.38 12.72 -27.55
CA ASP A 4 -30.33 13.27 -26.67
C ASP A 4 -29.02 12.55 -26.97
N SER A 5 -28.03 13.27 -27.52
CA SER A 5 -26.65 12.85 -27.39
C SER A 5 -26.35 12.87 -25.90
N MET A 6 -26.09 11.71 -25.32
CA MET A 6 -25.37 11.63 -24.05
C MET A 6 -23.97 12.16 -24.32
N ASP A 7 -23.85 13.49 -24.33
CA ASP A 7 -22.60 14.19 -24.46
C ASP A 7 -21.66 13.65 -23.39
N ASP A 8 -20.47 13.32 -23.86
CA ASP A 8 -19.33 12.84 -23.10
C ASP A 8 -19.22 13.62 -21.78
N ILE A 9 -19.49 12.94 -20.66
CA ILE A 9 -19.16 13.44 -19.33
C ILE A 9 -17.63 13.31 -19.20
N GLU A 10 -16.90 14.13 -19.95
CA GLU A 10 -15.46 14.26 -19.82
C GLU A 10 -15.18 14.88 -18.45
N LEU A 11 -14.47 14.12 -17.61
CA LEU A 11 -13.96 14.53 -16.30
C LEU A 11 -12.83 15.58 -16.45
N LYS A 12 -13.10 16.70 -17.12
CA LYS A 12 -12.12 17.78 -17.39
C LYS A 12 -11.82 18.66 -16.18
N ASN A 13 -12.65 18.58 -15.13
CA ASN A 13 -12.60 19.46 -13.97
C ASN A 13 -12.22 18.77 -12.65
N ILE A 14 -11.80 17.50 -12.68
CA ILE A 14 -11.24 16.88 -11.48
C ILE A 14 -9.82 17.38 -11.31
N GLN A 15 -9.65 18.40 -10.47
CA GLN A 15 -8.34 18.72 -9.93
C GLN A 15 -7.94 17.56 -9.01
N LEU A 16 -6.98 16.75 -9.43
CA LEU A 16 -6.39 15.73 -8.57
C LEU A 16 -5.77 16.44 -7.36
N GLN A 17 -6.51 16.47 -6.25
CA GLN A 17 -5.91 16.76 -4.96
C GLN A 17 -5.09 15.54 -4.60
N PHE A 18 -3.84 15.54 -5.04
CA PHE A 18 -2.85 14.65 -4.48
C PHE A 18 -2.82 14.95 -2.98
N PRO A 19 -3.16 13.99 -2.10
CA PRO A 19 -2.88 14.14 -0.69
C PRO A 19 -1.44 14.58 -0.59
N THR A 20 -1.14 15.59 0.22
CA THR A 20 0.24 16.01 0.45
C THR A 20 0.99 14.74 0.73
N ALA A 21 1.84 14.32 -0.22
CA ALA A 21 2.61 13.11 -0.09
C ALA A 21 3.39 13.36 1.17
N ARG A 22 2.95 12.75 2.28
CA ARG A 22 3.80 12.68 3.45
C ARG A 22 4.95 11.89 2.90
N THR A 23 6.04 12.59 2.60
CA THR A 23 7.28 12.00 2.12
C THR A 23 7.79 11.18 3.28
N LEU A 24 7.16 10.02 3.47
CA LEU A 24 7.55 8.98 4.38
C LEU A 24 8.72 8.32 3.68
N ALA A 25 9.87 9.02 3.73
CA ALA A 25 11.10 8.53 3.14
C ALA A 25 11.35 7.12 3.67
N ARG A 26 11.71 6.20 2.77
CA ARG A 26 12.03 4.79 3.09
C ARG A 26 13.02 4.65 4.26
N GLY A 27 13.86 5.67 4.48
CA GLY A 27 14.88 5.71 5.53
C GLY A 27 14.38 5.67 6.97
N ASP A 28 13.07 5.76 7.23
CA ASP A 28 12.50 5.69 8.58
C ASP A 28 11.60 4.45 8.80
N SER A 29 11.54 3.54 7.82
CA SER A 29 10.82 2.28 8.00
C SER A 29 11.79 1.21 8.49
N SER A 30 11.61 0.76 9.74
CA SER A 30 12.31 -0.43 10.27
C SER A 30 11.87 -1.74 9.61
N ALA A 31 11.05 -1.70 8.55
CA ALA A 31 10.50 -2.87 7.90
C ALA A 31 11.52 -3.50 6.94
N MET A 32 11.64 -4.82 7.00
CA MET A 32 12.42 -5.61 6.05
C MET A 32 11.48 -6.16 4.98
N GLU A 33 11.72 -5.79 3.72
CA GLU A 33 10.94 -6.26 2.56
C GLU A 33 11.41 -7.66 2.13
N GLU A 34 10.47 -8.57 1.92
CA GLU A 34 10.71 -9.90 1.36
C GLU A 34 9.64 -10.28 0.33
N ARG A 35 10.03 -11.06 -0.68
CA ARG A 35 9.08 -11.65 -1.63
C ARG A 35 8.60 -13.00 -1.11
N VAL A 36 7.29 -13.16 -1.05
CA VAL A 36 6.63 -14.41 -0.63
C VAL A 36 5.97 -15.03 -1.86
N GLU A 37 6.40 -16.23 -2.21
CA GLU A 37 5.79 -17.00 -3.29
C GLU A 37 4.46 -17.59 -2.84
N THR A 38 3.42 -17.41 -3.66
CA THR A 38 2.09 -17.97 -3.43
C THR A 38 1.65 -18.79 -4.64
N ALA A 39 0.56 -19.55 -4.50
CA ALA A 39 -0.03 -20.30 -5.61
C ALA A 39 -0.52 -19.42 -6.78
N ARG A 40 -0.62 -18.09 -6.59
CA ARG A 40 -1.15 -17.13 -7.58
C ARG A 40 -0.15 -16.03 -7.94
N GLY A 41 1.14 -16.27 -7.69
CA GLY A 41 2.21 -15.33 -7.96
C GLY A 41 2.91 -14.84 -6.67
N SER A 42 3.99 -14.09 -6.86
CA SER A 42 4.78 -13.52 -5.78
C SER A 42 4.17 -12.23 -5.25
N VAL A 43 4.23 -12.00 -3.94
CA VAL A 43 3.81 -10.74 -3.31
C VAL A 43 4.95 -10.16 -2.48
N LEU A 44 5.10 -8.84 -2.51
CA LEU A 44 6.04 -8.14 -1.64
C LEU A 44 5.42 -7.92 -0.26
N VAL A 45 6.06 -8.44 0.77
CA VAL A 45 5.65 -8.25 2.17
C VAL A 45 6.73 -7.46 2.90
N ALA A 46 6.37 -6.34 3.51
CA ALA A 46 7.26 -5.61 4.41
C ALA A 46 7.01 -6.06 5.85
N VAL A 47 8.04 -6.58 6.51
CA VAL A 47 7.95 -7.16 7.86
C VAL A 47 8.57 -6.23 8.89
N GLN A 48 7.78 -5.80 9.86
CA GLN A 48 8.19 -4.88 10.91
C GLN A 48 8.05 -5.53 12.29
N GLY A 49 9.14 -5.53 13.09
CA GLY A 49 9.15 -6.10 14.44
C GLY A 49 9.72 -7.53 14.52
N ASN A 50 9.41 -8.23 15.61
CA ASN A 50 9.99 -9.54 15.94
C ASN A 50 9.05 -10.68 15.53
N ARG A 51 9.46 -11.51 14.58
CA ARG A 51 8.69 -12.65 14.02
C ARG A 51 8.29 -13.74 15.02
N ASN A 52 8.89 -13.76 16.22
CA ASN A 52 8.47 -14.68 17.30
C ASN A 52 7.24 -14.18 18.07
N LYS A 53 6.75 -12.97 17.78
CA LYS A 53 5.56 -12.38 18.39
C LYS A 53 4.31 -12.64 17.53
N PRO A 54 3.10 -12.54 18.12
CA PRO A 54 1.86 -12.67 17.35
C PRO A 54 1.80 -11.72 16.14
N ALA A 55 1.20 -12.18 15.06
CA ALA A 55 1.15 -11.44 13.80
C ALA A 55 -0.02 -10.44 13.75
N ILE A 56 0.27 -9.23 13.26
CA ILE A 56 -0.72 -8.30 12.70
C ILE A 56 -0.49 -8.29 11.19
N LEU A 57 -1.53 -8.54 10.41
CA LEU A 57 -1.47 -8.46 8.95
C LEU A 57 -2.21 -7.22 8.47
N THR A 58 -1.59 -6.45 7.58
CA THR A 58 -2.23 -5.30 6.94
C THR A 58 -2.31 -5.51 5.43
N TYR A 59 -3.42 -5.09 4.85
CA TYR A 59 -3.66 -5.08 3.41
C TYR A 59 -4.25 -3.71 3.04
N HIS A 60 -3.65 -3.02 2.08
CA HIS A 60 -3.98 -1.62 1.77
C HIS A 60 -5.19 -1.48 0.85
N ASP A 61 -5.69 -0.26 0.72
CA ASP A 61 -6.76 0.09 -0.22
C ASP A 61 -6.22 0.34 -1.65
N LEU A 62 -7.12 0.49 -2.61
CA LEU A 62 -6.83 0.76 -4.02
C LEU A 62 -6.04 2.05 -4.21
N GLY A 63 -5.06 2.02 -5.12
CA GLY A 63 -4.20 3.18 -5.41
C GLY A 63 -3.18 3.51 -4.32
N LEU A 64 -3.08 2.67 -3.29
CA LEU A 64 -2.11 2.78 -2.21
C LEU A 64 -1.17 1.57 -2.21
N ASN A 65 -0.18 1.61 -1.31
CA ASN A 65 0.69 0.50 -0.97
C ASN A 65 0.92 0.51 0.55
N TYR A 66 1.77 -0.36 1.09
CA TYR A 66 1.97 -0.38 2.54
C TYR A 66 2.52 0.93 3.13
N ILE A 67 3.36 1.64 2.38
CA ILE A 67 3.96 2.91 2.80
C ILE A 67 2.88 3.97 2.90
N SER A 68 2.13 4.17 1.81
CA SER A 68 1.12 5.22 1.74
C SER A 68 -0.11 4.93 2.61
N SER A 69 -0.39 3.67 2.90
CA SER A 69 -1.54 3.27 3.72
C SER A 69 -1.23 3.17 5.22
N PHE A 70 -0.06 2.64 5.61
CA PHE A 70 0.19 2.23 7.00
C PHE A 70 1.43 2.82 7.67
N GLN A 71 2.46 3.25 6.93
CA GLN A 71 3.73 3.66 7.55
C GLN A 71 3.55 4.83 8.52
N ALA A 72 2.70 5.82 8.20
CA ALA A 72 2.41 6.92 9.13
C ALA A 72 1.74 6.44 10.43
N PHE A 73 0.88 5.43 10.35
CA PHE A 73 0.20 4.87 11.51
C PHE A 73 1.17 4.12 12.42
N PHE A 74 1.98 3.20 11.88
CA PHE A 74 2.92 2.41 12.70
C PHE A 74 4.14 3.19 13.19
N ASN A 75 4.51 4.28 12.52
CA ASN A 75 5.54 5.20 12.99
C ASN A 75 5.00 6.26 13.97
N TYR A 76 3.68 6.38 14.14
CA TYR A 76 3.11 7.27 15.16
C TYR A 76 3.56 6.81 16.55
N ILE A 77 4.00 7.76 17.37
CA ILE A 77 4.70 7.47 18.63
C ILE A 77 3.94 6.51 19.55
N ASP A 78 2.62 6.64 19.64
CA ASP A 78 1.80 5.77 20.48
C ASP A 78 1.62 4.37 19.87
N MET A 79 1.57 4.28 18.54
CA MET A 79 1.37 3.01 17.83
C MET A 79 2.65 2.19 17.74
N ARG A 80 3.83 2.80 17.91
CA ARG A 80 5.09 2.06 18.01
C ARG A 80 5.09 1.03 19.14
N ALA A 81 4.29 1.22 20.20
CA ALA A 81 4.11 0.23 21.27
C ALA A 81 3.52 -1.10 20.77
N LEU A 82 2.80 -1.11 19.64
CA LEU A 82 2.33 -2.34 19.01
C LEU A 82 3.51 -3.19 18.52
N LEU A 83 4.57 -2.56 18.00
CA LEU A 83 5.77 -3.26 17.53
C LEU A 83 6.56 -3.92 18.67
N GLU A 84 6.31 -3.50 19.92
CA GLU A 84 6.87 -4.16 21.10
C GLU A 84 6.14 -5.47 21.45
N ASN A 85 4.94 -5.70 20.94
CA ASN A 85 4.12 -6.87 21.31
C ASN A 85 3.73 -7.74 20.12
N PHE A 86 3.87 -7.22 18.90
CA PHE A 86 3.45 -7.88 17.67
C PHE A 86 4.56 -7.84 16.61
N CYS A 87 4.48 -8.76 15.65
CA CYS A 87 5.15 -8.64 14.36
C CYS A 87 4.12 -8.18 13.34
N VAL A 88 4.43 -7.14 12.57
CA VAL A 88 3.52 -6.62 11.54
C VAL A 88 4.00 -7.08 10.18
N TYR A 89 3.07 -7.61 9.39
CA TYR A 89 3.29 -8.07 8.02
C TYR A 89 2.44 -7.20 7.10
N HIS A 90 3.10 -6.28 6.40
CA HIS A 90 2.44 -5.42 5.44
C HIS A 90 2.46 -6.05 4.06
N VAL A 91 1.32 -6.57 3.63
CA VAL A 91 1.17 -7.16 2.30
C VAL A 91 0.93 -6.04 1.29
N ASN A 92 1.75 -5.99 0.24
CA ASN A 92 1.42 -5.23 -0.96
C ASN A 92 0.62 -6.13 -1.89
N ALA A 93 -0.49 -5.58 -2.40
CA ALA A 93 -1.22 -6.21 -3.48
C ALA A 93 -0.30 -6.39 -4.70
N PRO A 94 -0.49 -7.45 -5.51
CA PRO A 94 0.34 -7.71 -6.67
C PRO A 94 0.43 -6.49 -7.60
N GLY A 95 1.65 -6.04 -7.90
CA GLY A 95 1.89 -4.93 -8.81
C GLY A 95 1.68 -3.53 -8.20
N GLN A 96 1.42 -3.44 -6.90
CA GLN A 96 1.23 -2.18 -6.17
C GLN A 96 2.46 -1.80 -5.33
N GLU A 97 3.47 -2.66 -5.25
CA GLU A 97 4.74 -2.30 -4.64
C GLU A 97 5.47 -1.21 -5.44
N GLU A 98 6.32 -0.44 -4.75
CA GLU A 98 7.13 0.59 -5.40
C GLU A 98 8.08 -0.03 -6.44
N GLY A 99 8.05 0.50 -7.66
CA GLY A 99 8.87 -0.02 -8.76
C GLY A 99 8.36 -1.35 -9.34
N ALA A 100 7.13 -1.77 -9.04
CA ALA A 100 6.51 -2.91 -9.67
C ALA A 100 6.53 -2.80 -11.20
N THR A 101 6.83 -3.90 -11.86
CA THR A 101 6.68 -4.04 -13.31
C THR A 101 5.21 -4.07 -13.68
N THR A 102 4.82 -3.48 -14.81
CA THR A 102 3.48 -3.65 -15.38
C THR A 102 3.19 -5.14 -15.52
N LEU A 103 2.02 -5.56 -15.04
CA LEU A 103 1.57 -6.95 -15.22
C LEU A 103 1.40 -7.24 -16.71
N PRO A 104 1.60 -8.50 -17.15
CA PRO A 104 1.37 -8.89 -18.53
C PRO A 104 -0.05 -8.51 -18.97
N GLU A 105 -0.19 -7.99 -20.19
CA GLU A 105 -1.47 -8.01 -20.89
C GLU A 105 -1.78 -9.48 -21.22
N GLU A 106 -2.99 -9.94 -20.94
CA GLU A 106 -3.43 -11.31 -21.26
C GLU A 106 -3.30 -11.64 -22.76
#